data_AF-A0A1G1VTL1-F1
#
_entry.id   AF-A0A1G1VTL1-F1
#
_cell.length_a   1.000
_cell.length_b   1.000
_cell.length_c   1.000
_cell.angle_alpha   90.00
_cell.angle_beta   90.00
_cell.angle_gamma   90.00
#
_symmetry.space_group_name_H-M   'P 1'
#
loop_
_entity.id
_entity.type
_entity.pdbx_description
1 polymer ?
#
loop_
_entity_poly.entity_id
_entity_poly.type
_entity_poly.pdbx_seq_one_letter_code
_entity_poly.pdbx_strand_id
1 'polypeptide(L)'
;MTQRKKKPASLTLPIWLFVLLLLNAGASGALVEYYLVSQKLKTTTEQPAENQVSQDVVKTVAQKVIPPSGYKTSLSWGDIGKKLVEVGAIDLAKYEQSFNANTNGKQEMDIFSGNESRPIEINENNSHFVVNTLWALGLVNKSKVLDEGPMREQDVPIENFASTGGWTLGSKTAKALYSSQEIIPLSDDQQEQVRRIAENVYRPCCGNSVAFPDCNHGMAALGYIELAVSSGLSEEQIYKDLLAFNSYWFPTTYVEMAVYFSQQGTEWEKVDPKLALSNEYSSAQGAQKVHQAVANVPGIKSQGGSCGA
;
A
#
# COMPACT_ATOMS: atom_id res chain seq x y z
N MET A 1 80.49 -1.95 -84.37
CA MET A 1 79.15 -1.37 -84.62
C MET A 1 78.15 -2.52 -84.47
N THR A 2 77.11 -2.52 -83.64
CA THR A 2 76.24 -1.45 -83.14
C THR A 2 75.47 -2.01 -81.93
N GLN A 3 75.55 -1.37 -80.76
CA GLN A 3 74.74 -1.74 -79.58
C GLN A 3 73.28 -1.28 -79.77
N ARG A 4 72.32 -2.21 -79.72
CA ARG A 4 70.89 -1.93 -79.71
C ARG A 4 70.41 -1.81 -78.26
N LYS A 5 70.17 -0.58 -77.78
CA LYS A 5 69.48 -0.32 -76.51
C LYS A 5 68.02 -0.81 -76.60
N LYS A 6 67.61 -1.73 -75.71
CA LYS A 6 66.19 -2.07 -75.50
C LYS A 6 65.55 -0.99 -74.60
N LYS A 7 64.43 -0.42 -75.03
CA LYS A 7 63.59 0.48 -74.21
C LYS A 7 62.81 -0.33 -73.17
N PRO A 8 62.55 0.20 -71.96
CA PRO A 8 61.71 -0.46 -70.97
C PRO A 8 60.23 -0.41 -71.40
N ALA A 9 59.52 -1.52 -71.20
CA ALA A 9 58.07 -1.58 -71.41
C ALA A 9 57.37 -0.86 -70.25
N SER A 10 56.53 0.13 -70.57
CA SER A 10 55.67 0.82 -69.61
C SER A 10 54.47 -0.06 -69.29
N LEU A 11 54.31 -0.45 -68.02
CA LEU A 11 53.13 -1.16 -67.52
C LEU A 11 51.97 -0.17 -67.44
N THR A 12 51.08 -0.16 -68.44
CA THR A 12 49.85 0.63 -68.40
C THR A 12 48.79 -0.13 -67.61
N LEU A 13 48.62 0.22 -66.33
CA LEU A 13 47.53 -0.32 -65.52
C LEU A 13 46.20 0.27 -66.04
N PRO A 14 45.22 -0.56 -66.44
CA PRO A 14 43.99 -0.05 -67.03
C PRO A 14 43.14 0.63 -65.95
N ILE A 15 42.52 1.76 -66.31
CA ILE A 15 41.84 2.69 -65.38
C ILE A 15 40.78 1.99 -64.51
N TRP A 16 40.11 0.95 -65.02
CA TRP A 16 39.10 0.19 -64.27
C TRP A 16 39.67 -0.57 -63.05
N LEU A 17 40.94 -1.01 -63.08
CA LEU A 17 41.61 -1.61 -61.94
C LEU A 17 41.86 -0.59 -60.82
N PHE A 18 42.11 0.67 -61.18
CA PHE A 18 42.26 1.76 -60.23
C PHE A 18 40.91 2.12 -59.58
N VAL A 19 39.83 2.13 -60.37
CA VAL A 19 38.46 2.37 -59.88
C VAL A 19 37.98 1.24 -58.95
N LEU A 20 38.30 -0.03 -59.26
CA LEU A 20 37.99 -1.17 -58.38
C LEU A 20 38.74 -1.12 -57.04
N LEU A 21 40.02 -0.71 -57.05
CA LEU A 21 40.79 -0.53 -55.82
C LEU A 21 40.23 0.61 -54.96
N LEU A 22 39.80 1.71 -55.57
CA LEU A 22 39.17 2.83 -54.86
C LEU A 22 37.80 2.48 -54.27
N LEU A 23 36.97 1.70 -54.98
CA LEU A 23 35.69 1.22 -54.48
C LEU A 23 35.85 0.27 -53.30
N ASN A 24 36.81 -0.65 -53.34
CA ASN A 24 37.10 -1.57 -52.23
C ASN A 24 37.69 -0.85 -51.00
N ALA A 25 38.52 0.18 -51.20
CA ALA A 25 39.04 1.01 -50.12
C ALA A 25 37.94 1.87 -49.44
N GLY A 26 36.99 2.40 -50.23
CA GLY A 26 35.85 3.14 -49.70
C GLY A 26 34.89 2.28 -48.88
N ALA A 27 34.59 1.05 -49.33
CA ALA A 27 33.73 0.13 -48.62
C ALA A 27 34.34 -0.36 -47.29
N SER A 28 35.65 -0.57 -47.25
CA SER A 28 36.36 -0.94 -46.01
C SER A 28 36.51 0.23 -45.04
N GLY A 29 36.69 1.47 -45.53
CA GLY A 29 36.66 2.68 -44.70
C GLY A 29 35.28 2.91 -44.04
N ALA A 30 34.20 2.79 -44.80
CA ALA A 30 32.84 2.95 -44.29
C ALA A 30 32.46 1.89 -43.24
N LEU A 31 32.94 0.66 -43.39
CA LEU A 31 32.73 -0.40 -42.40
C LEU A 31 33.51 -0.18 -41.11
N VAL A 32 34.74 0.32 -41.20
CA VAL A 32 35.54 0.68 -40.01
C VAL A 32 34.92 1.88 -39.30
N GLU A 33 34.47 2.88 -40.04
CA GLU A 33 33.82 4.07 -39.48
C GLU A 33 32.47 3.71 -38.84
N TYR A 34 31.65 2.88 -39.49
CA TYR A 34 30.45 2.30 -38.89
C TYR A 34 30.75 1.49 -37.62
N TYR A 35 31.80 0.67 -37.63
CA TYR A 35 32.20 -0.11 -36.46
C TYR A 35 32.67 0.79 -35.30
N LEU A 36 33.49 1.81 -35.57
CA LEU A 36 33.96 2.77 -34.57
C LEU A 36 32.83 3.66 -34.03
N VAL A 37 31.88 4.07 -34.87
CA VAL A 37 30.67 4.79 -34.46
C VAL A 37 29.77 3.88 -33.63
N SER A 38 29.61 2.61 -34.00
CA SER A 38 28.84 1.64 -33.21
C SER A 38 29.47 1.35 -31.85
N GLN A 39 30.81 1.34 -31.75
CA GLN A 39 31.50 1.27 -30.46
C GLN A 39 31.33 2.56 -29.67
N LYS A 40 31.49 3.74 -30.27
CA LYS A 40 31.23 5.03 -29.58
C LYS A 40 29.79 5.16 -29.11
N LEU A 41 28.79 4.69 -29.85
CA LEU A 41 27.38 4.67 -29.43
C LEU A 41 27.15 3.67 -28.28
N LYS A 42 27.84 2.53 -28.25
CA LYS A 42 27.83 1.60 -27.11
C LYS A 42 28.53 2.17 -25.87
N THR A 43 29.54 3.02 -26.04
CA THR A 43 30.30 3.64 -24.93
C THR A 43 29.72 4.99 -24.48
N THR A 44 28.93 5.66 -25.34
CA THR A 44 28.18 6.90 -25.06
C THR A 44 26.69 6.59 -25.00
N THR A 45 26.33 5.51 -24.31
CA THR A 45 25.06 5.46 -23.61
C THR A 45 25.37 5.93 -22.19
N GLU A 46 25.43 7.24 -21.97
CA GLU A 46 25.04 7.73 -20.64
C GLU A 46 23.61 7.24 -20.48
N GLN A 47 23.45 6.16 -19.73
CA GLN A 47 22.15 5.81 -19.18
C GLN A 47 21.61 7.10 -18.54
N PRO A 48 20.36 7.53 -18.83
CA PRO A 48 19.67 8.35 -17.86
C PRO A 48 19.80 7.58 -16.55
N ALA A 49 20.23 8.23 -15.46
CA ALA A 49 20.35 7.58 -14.17
C ALA A 49 19.04 6.83 -13.89
N GLU A 50 19.04 5.54 -14.19
CA GLU A 50 17.99 4.63 -13.82
C GLU A 50 18.10 4.66 -12.31
N ASN A 51 17.10 5.25 -11.65
CA ASN A 51 17.00 5.31 -10.20
C ASN A 51 17.00 3.85 -9.71
N GLN A 52 18.18 3.26 -9.60
CA GLN A 52 18.43 2.03 -8.89
C GLN A 52 18.26 2.39 -7.43
N VAL A 53 17.01 2.37 -7.00
CA VAL A 53 16.61 2.34 -5.60
C VAL A 53 17.41 1.19 -4.98
N SER A 54 18.47 1.54 -4.25
CA SER A 54 19.33 0.56 -3.58
C SER A 54 18.55 -0.08 -2.42
N GLN A 55 19.01 -1.23 -1.92
CA GLN A 55 18.39 -1.85 -0.74
C GLN A 55 18.33 -0.91 0.47
N ASP A 56 19.28 0.02 0.57
CA ASP A 56 19.28 1.06 1.61
C ASP A 56 18.12 2.04 1.44
N VAL A 57 17.77 2.38 0.20
CA VAL A 57 16.61 3.25 -0.09
C VAL A 57 15.31 2.56 0.29
N VAL A 58 15.13 1.26 -0.01
CA VAL A 58 13.92 0.51 0.41
C VAL A 58 13.79 0.49 1.93
N LYS A 59 14.91 0.30 2.66
CA LYS A 59 14.91 0.35 4.12
C LYS A 59 14.55 1.73 4.66
N THR A 60 15.08 2.80 4.06
CA THR A 60 14.72 4.17 4.44
C THR A 60 13.26 4.49 4.15
N VAL A 61 12.74 4.05 2.99
CA VAL A 61 11.32 4.20 2.64
C VAL A 61 10.45 3.43 3.63
N ALA A 62 10.80 2.19 3.98
CA ALA A 62 10.04 1.40 4.94
C ALA A 62 9.93 2.08 6.31
N GLN A 63 11.00 2.73 6.79
CA GLN A 63 10.98 3.49 8.04
C GLN A 63 10.10 4.74 8.01
N LYS A 64 9.86 5.32 6.82
CA LYS A 64 8.93 6.43 6.63
C LYS A 64 7.47 5.96 6.61
N VAL A 65 7.22 4.79 6.02
CA VAL A 65 5.88 4.20 5.90
C VAL A 65 5.42 3.61 7.23
N ILE A 66 6.33 2.93 7.93
CA ILE A 66 6.09 2.21 9.17
C ILE A 66 7.16 2.64 10.19
N PRO A 67 7.03 3.85 10.79
CA PRO A 67 7.95 4.28 11.81
C PRO A 67 8.02 3.28 12.97
N PRO A 68 9.23 2.89 13.45
CA PRO A 68 9.36 2.02 14.62
C PRO A 68 8.74 2.61 15.89
N SER A 69 8.62 3.93 15.96
CA SER A 69 7.94 4.64 17.06
C SER A 69 6.43 4.48 17.05
N GLY A 70 5.84 3.87 16.01
CA GLY A 70 4.41 3.84 15.80
C GLY A 70 3.85 5.13 15.23
N TYR A 71 2.52 5.15 15.13
CA TYR A 71 1.70 6.30 14.79
C TYR A 71 0.66 6.52 15.90
N LYS A 72 0.51 7.77 16.31
CA LYS A 72 -0.43 8.18 17.36
C LYS A 72 -1.44 9.16 16.78
N THR A 73 -2.72 8.81 16.90
CA THR A 73 -3.82 9.69 16.46
C THR A 73 -4.06 10.81 17.49
N SER A 74 -4.89 11.79 17.12
CA SER A 74 -5.40 12.80 18.07
C SER A 74 -6.54 12.29 18.95
N LEU A 75 -7.03 11.07 18.70
CA LEU A 75 -8.16 10.46 19.40
C LEU A 75 -7.69 9.55 20.54
N SER A 76 -8.56 9.34 21.51
CA SER A 76 -8.37 8.43 22.63
C SER A 76 -9.47 7.37 22.65
N TRP A 77 -9.20 6.23 23.27
CA TRP A 77 -10.17 5.15 23.44
C TRP A 77 -11.35 5.56 24.33
N GLY A 78 -11.17 6.50 25.24
CA GLY A 78 -12.25 6.94 26.12
C GLY A 78 -12.82 5.77 26.95
N ASP A 79 -14.15 5.66 26.96
CA ASP A 79 -14.87 4.54 27.55
C ASP A 79 -15.29 3.46 26.54
N ILE A 80 -14.83 3.55 25.28
CA ILE A 80 -15.23 2.65 24.18
C ILE A 80 -14.92 1.20 24.54
N GLY A 81 -13.69 0.91 24.99
CA GLY A 81 -13.28 -0.45 25.37
C GLY A 81 -14.24 -1.06 26.39
N LYS A 82 -14.56 -0.31 27.45
CA LYS A 82 -15.52 -0.72 28.48
C LYS A 82 -16.91 -0.98 27.89
N LYS A 83 -17.45 -0.06 27.08
CA LYS A 83 -18.76 -0.22 26.42
C LYS A 83 -18.81 -1.47 25.53
N LEU A 84 -17.75 -1.76 24.78
CA LEU A 84 -17.66 -2.95 23.92
C LEU A 84 -17.74 -4.25 24.72
N VAL A 85 -17.17 -4.28 25.92
CA VAL A 85 -17.30 -5.42 26.85
C VAL A 85 -18.73 -5.52 27.38
N GLU A 86 -19.32 -4.40 27.83
CA GLU A 86 -20.67 -4.36 28.40
C GLU A 86 -21.75 -4.85 27.44
N VAL A 87 -21.66 -4.49 26.16
CA VAL A 87 -22.63 -4.92 25.14
C VAL A 87 -22.36 -6.32 24.60
N GLY A 88 -21.23 -6.92 24.97
CA GLY A 88 -20.80 -8.25 24.55
C GLY A 88 -20.17 -8.30 23.15
N ALA A 89 -19.79 -7.14 22.60
CA ALA A 89 -19.02 -7.07 21.38
C ALA A 89 -17.63 -7.67 21.59
N ILE A 90 -17.06 -7.48 22.78
CA ILE A 90 -15.80 -8.06 23.23
C ILE A 90 -16.05 -8.98 24.42
N ASP A 91 -15.51 -10.20 24.36
CA ASP A 91 -15.34 -11.09 25.50
C ASP A 91 -13.94 -10.87 26.09
N LEU A 92 -13.88 -10.32 27.30
CA LEU A 92 -12.62 -9.93 27.92
C LEU A 92 -11.68 -11.13 28.13
N ALA A 93 -12.20 -12.31 28.47
CA ALA A 93 -11.37 -13.50 28.69
C ALA A 93 -10.75 -13.99 27.37
N LYS A 94 -11.51 -13.94 26.27
CA LYS A 94 -10.96 -14.24 24.93
C LYS A 94 -9.90 -13.23 24.52
N TYR A 95 -10.14 -11.95 24.78
CA TYR A 95 -9.16 -10.88 24.51
C TYR A 95 -7.88 -11.06 25.32
N GLU A 96 -7.96 -11.35 26.61
CA GLU A 96 -6.81 -11.65 27.46
C GLU A 96 -6.03 -12.87 26.96
N GLN A 97 -6.72 -13.89 26.46
CA GLN A 97 -6.08 -15.06 25.86
C GLN A 97 -5.40 -14.73 24.53
N SER A 98 -6.04 -13.94 23.67
CA SER A 98 -5.50 -13.57 22.35
C SER A 98 -4.36 -12.56 22.44
N PHE A 99 -4.41 -11.60 23.35
CA PHE A 99 -3.48 -10.48 23.48
C PHE A 99 -2.66 -10.57 24.77
N ASN A 100 -1.92 -11.68 24.90
CA ASN A 100 -1.21 -12.06 26.13
C ASN A 100 0.29 -11.71 26.15
N ALA A 101 0.82 -11.12 25.07
CA ALA A 101 2.23 -10.81 24.90
C ALA A 101 2.46 -9.33 24.52
N ASN A 102 3.66 -8.82 24.81
CA ASN A 102 4.01 -7.44 24.44
C ASN A 102 3.99 -7.23 22.92
N THR A 103 4.19 -8.29 22.13
CA THR A 103 4.22 -8.26 20.66
C THR A 103 2.84 -8.34 20.00
N ASN A 104 1.76 -8.47 20.78
CA ASN A 104 0.41 -8.51 20.24
C ASN A 104 -0.60 -7.63 21.00
N GLY A 105 -0.13 -6.64 21.75
CA GLY A 105 -1.01 -5.62 22.33
C GLY A 105 -1.47 -5.88 23.76
N LYS A 106 -0.79 -6.76 24.53
CA LYS A 106 -1.07 -6.92 25.97
C LYS A 106 -1.10 -5.59 26.74
N GLN A 107 -0.25 -4.64 26.33
CA GLN A 107 -0.14 -3.33 26.99
C GLN A 107 -1.34 -2.42 26.74
N GLU A 108 -2.23 -2.76 25.80
CA GLU A 108 -3.44 -2.00 25.49
C GLU A 108 -4.66 -2.45 26.31
N MET A 109 -4.55 -3.55 27.07
CA MET A 109 -5.69 -4.14 27.79
C MET A 109 -6.31 -3.20 28.85
N ASP A 110 -5.61 -2.13 29.26
CA ASP A 110 -6.12 -1.16 30.21
C ASP A 110 -7.31 -0.34 29.68
N ILE A 111 -7.53 -0.30 28.35
CA ILE A 111 -8.69 0.39 27.76
C ILE A 111 -10.04 -0.19 28.23
N PHE A 112 -10.07 -1.48 28.59
CA PHE A 112 -11.30 -2.15 29.04
C PHE A 112 -11.71 -1.77 30.47
N SER A 113 -10.79 -1.14 31.23
CA SER A 113 -11.09 -0.56 32.53
C SER A 113 -11.74 0.84 32.44
N GLY A 114 -11.81 1.43 31.24
CA GLY A 114 -12.35 2.78 31.03
C GLY A 114 -11.33 3.90 31.25
N ASN A 115 -10.07 3.68 30.88
CA ASN A 115 -9.03 4.71 30.95
C ASN A 115 -9.26 5.80 29.88
N GLU A 116 -9.94 6.89 30.27
CA GLU A 116 -10.40 7.95 29.36
C GLU A 116 -9.28 8.64 28.55
N SER A 117 -8.04 8.60 29.04
CA SER A 117 -6.91 9.33 28.44
C SER A 117 -6.00 8.49 27.54
N ARG A 118 -6.24 7.18 27.38
CA ARG A 118 -5.39 6.32 26.54
C ARG A 118 -5.57 6.69 25.06
N PRO A 119 -4.53 7.20 24.37
CA PRO A 119 -4.62 7.53 22.96
C PRO A 119 -4.78 6.27 22.09
N ILE A 120 -5.41 6.43 20.93
CA ILE A 120 -5.38 5.41 19.89
C ILE A 120 -4.04 5.52 19.16
N GLU A 121 -3.17 4.55 19.39
CA GLU A 121 -1.84 4.44 18.79
C GLU A 121 -1.64 3.06 18.17
N ILE A 122 -0.93 3.01 17.05
CA ILE A 122 -0.61 1.78 16.34
C ILE A 122 0.89 1.64 16.12
N ASN A 123 1.41 0.44 16.32
CA ASN A 123 2.77 0.04 16.00
C ASN A 123 2.80 -1.47 15.67
N GLU A 124 3.97 -2.01 15.36
CA GLU A 124 4.15 -3.43 15.03
C GLU A 124 3.69 -4.38 16.16
N ASN A 125 3.75 -3.94 17.41
CA ASN A 125 3.45 -4.75 18.58
C ASN A 125 1.96 -4.75 18.96
N ASN A 126 1.15 -3.83 18.46
CA ASN A 126 -0.27 -3.71 18.83
C ASN A 126 -1.22 -3.66 17.62
N SER A 127 -0.72 -3.73 16.38
CA SER A 127 -1.56 -3.61 15.17
C SER A 127 -2.74 -4.59 15.14
N HIS A 128 -2.52 -5.84 15.58
CA HIS A 128 -3.56 -6.86 15.73
C HIS A 128 -4.59 -6.51 16.81
N PHE A 129 -4.18 -5.89 17.92
CA PHE A 129 -5.09 -5.44 18.96
C PHE A 129 -5.96 -4.28 18.44
N VAL A 130 -5.35 -3.31 17.77
CA VAL A 130 -6.01 -2.13 17.23
C VAL A 130 -7.05 -2.52 16.18
N VAL A 131 -6.70 -3.38 15.21
CA VAL A 131 -7.65 -3.82 14.17
C VAL A 131 -8.83 -4.58 14.78
N ASN A 132 -8.61 -5.48 15.74
CA ASN A 132 -9.70 -6.25 16.34
C ASN A 132 -10.61 -5.39 17.22
N THR A 133 -10.06 -4.43 17.96
CA THR A 133 -10.84 -3.53 18.81
C THR A 133 -11.68 -2.57 17.97
N LEU A 134 -11.10 -1.99 16.92
CA LEU A 134 -11.86 -1.16 15.98
C LEU A 134 -12.85 -1.97 15.16
N TRP A 135 -12.55 -3.23 14.83
CA TRP A 135 -13.50 -4.15 14.19
C TRP A 135 -14.71 -4.39 15.10
N ALA A 136 -14.51 -4.67 16.39
CA ALA A 136 -15.62 -4.79 17.34
C ALA A 136 -16.48 -3.52 17.37
N LEU A 137 -15.85 -2.34 17.36
CA LEU A 137 -16.52 -1.05 17.33
C LEU A 137 -17.36 -0.88 16.06
N GLY A 138 -16.75 -1.02 14.88
CA GLY A 138 -17.45 -0.87 13.61
C GLY A 138 -18.56 -1.90 13.42
N LEU A 139 -18.38 -3.13 13.95
CA LEU A 139 -19.41 -4.17 13.90
C LEU A 139 -20.64 -3.80 14.73
N VAL A 140 -20.44 -3.27 15.93
CA VAL A 140 -21.54 -3.10 16.90
C VAL A 140 -22.22 -1.73 16.83
N ASN A 141 -21.49 -0.70 16.42
CA ASN A 141 -22.01 0.66 16.38
C ASN A 141 -23.08 0.85 15.29
N LYS A 142 -24.10 1.64 15.59
CA LYS A 142 -25.23 1.89 14.70
C LYS A 142 -24.78 2.71 13.50
N SER A 143 -24.95 2.17 12.30
CA SER A 143 -24.34 2.73 11.10
C SER A 143 -25.25 2.63 9.89
N LYS A 144 -25.49 3.73 9.18
CA LYS A 144 -26.18 3.69 7.89
C LYS A 144 -25.38 2.91 6.84
N VAL A 145 -24.05 2.92 6.93
CA VAL A 145 -23.19 2.11 6.06
C VAL A 145 -23.52 0.61 6.21
N LEU A 146 -23.84 0.16 7.42
CA LEU A 146 -24.21 -1.23 7.68
C LEU A 146 -25.69 -1.53 7.46
N ASP A 147 -26.59 -0.60 7.77
CA ASP A 147 -28.04 -0.83 7.70
C ASP A 147 -28.62 -0.62 6.30
N GLU A 148 -27.99 0.25 5.51
CA GLU A 148 -28.49 0.71 4.21
C GLU A 148 -27.45 0.54 3.08
N GLY A 149 -26.20 0.20 3.42
CA GLY A 149 -25.11 0.13 2.45
C GLY A 149 -25.01 -1.19 1.66
N PRO A 150 -24.00 -1.30 0.76
CA PRO A 150 -23.86 -2.39 -0.21
C PRO A 150 -23.87 -3.81 0.34
N MET A 151 -23.46 -4.03 1.61
CA MET A 151 -23.55 -5.36 2.24
C MET A 151 -25.00 -5.83 2.40
N ARG A 152 -25.95 -4.92 2.59
CA ARG A 152 -27.38 -5.23 2.74
C ARG A 152 -28.09 -5.46 1.42
N GLU A 153 -27.50 -4.97 0.33
CA GLU A 153 -27.99 -5.16 -1.03
C GLU A 153 -27.66 -6.56 -1.58
N GLN A 154 -26.73 -7.28 -0.95
CA GLN A 154 -26.37 -8.63 -1.37
C GLN A 154 -27.41 -9.66 -0.88
N ASP A 155 -27.68 -10.68 -1.70
CA ASP A 155 -28.43 -11.87 -1.29
C ASP A 155 -27.53 -12.85 -0.51
N VAL A 156 -26.95 -12.36 0.58
CA VAL A 156 -26.02 -13.10 1.46
C VAL A 156 -26.47 -12.90 2.91
N PRO A 157 -26.71 -13.98 3.68
CA PRO A 157 -26.98 -13.87 5.11
C PRO A 157 -25.86 -13.12 5.82
N ILE A 158 -26.21 -12.23 6.76
CA ILE A 158 -25.23 -11.32 7.35
C ILE A 158 -24.10 -12.07 8.04
N GLU A 159 -24.36 -13.26 8.58
CA GLU A 159 -23.40 -14.16 9.22
C GLU A 159 -22.35 -14.77 8.26
N ASN A 160 -22.57 -14.72 6.95
CA ASN A 160 -21.70 -15.36 5.95
C ASN A 160 -20.64 -14.43 5.37
N PHE A 161 -20.67 -13.14 5.71
CA PHE A 161 -19.62 -12.20 5.35
C PHE A 161 -18.36 -12.47 6.20
N ALA A 162 -17.18 -12.18 5.66
CA ALA A 162 -15.91 -12.32 6.36
C ALA A 162 -15.84 -11.43 7.61
N SER A 163 -16.40 -10.21 7.57
CA SER A 163 -16.39 -9.28 8.72
C SER A 163 -17.35 -9.66 9.86
N THR A 164 -18.21 -10.65 9.67
CA THR A 164 -19.19 -11.08 10.68
C THR A 164 -18.99 -12.55 11.03
N GLY A 165 -18.92 -13.43 10.02
CA GLY A 165 -18.61 -14.85 10.19
C GLY A 165 -17.20 -15.10 10.74
N GLY A 166 -16.26 -14.17 10.49
CA GLY A 166 -14.93 -14.20 11.09
C GLY A 166 -14.86 -13.69 12.53
N TRP A 167 -15.89 -13.01 13.04
CA TRP A 167 -15.85 -12.43 14.38
C TRP A 167 -16.11 -13.48 15.47
N THR A 168 -15.07 -13.79 16.24
CA THR A 168 -15.09 -14.84 17.26
C THR A 168 -14.72 -14.36 18.67
N LEU A 169 -14.25 -13.11 18.79
CA LEU A 169 -13.78 -12.52 20.03
C LEU A 169 -14.89 -11.87 20.88
N GLY A 170 -16.14 -11.87 20.41
CA GLY A 170 -17.31 -11.43 21.17
C GLY A 170 -17.91 -12.51 22.07
N SER A 171 -18.70 -12.09 23.05
CA SER A 171 -19.53 -12.99 23.87
C SER A 171 -20.92 -13.22 23.27
N LYS A 172 -21.32 -12.36 22.32
CA LYS A 172 -22.51 -12.52 21.47
C LYS A 172 -22.11 -12.86 20.03
N THR A 173 -23.06 -13.39 19.27
CA THR A 173 -22.87 -13.68 17.85
C THR A 173 -22.75 -12.37 17.05
N ALA A 174 -21.99 -12.39 15.95
CA ALA A 174 -21.86 -11.22 15.08
C ALA A 174 -23.21 -10.69 14.58
N LYS A 175 -24.16 -11.58 14.28
CA LYS A 175 -25.53 -11.22 13.89
C LYS A 175 -26.30 -10.45 14.97
N ALA A 176 -26.09 -10.79 16.24
CA ALA A 176 -26.71 -10.07 17.35
C ALA A 176 -26.02 -8.72 17.63
N LEU A 177 -24.76 -8.57 17.21
CA LEU A 177 -23.97 -7.36 17.39
C LEU A 177 -24.14 -6.36 16.23
N TYR A 178 -24.29 -6.86 15.00
CA TYR A 178 -24.27 -6.08 13.76
C TYR A 178 -25.20 -4.85 13.83
N SER A 179 -24.60 -3.66 13.83
CA SER A 179 -25.30 -2.35 13.84
C SER A 179 -26.42 -2.28 14.91
N SER A 180 -26.12 -2.79 16.11
CA SER A 180 -27.13 -3.03 17.16
C SER A 180 -27.12 -2.01 18.29
N GLN A 181 -26.05 -1.24 18.46
CA GLN A 181 -25.87 -0.32 19.60
C GLN A 181 -25.43 1.06 19.14
N GLU A 182 -25.84 2.11 19.82
CA GLU A 182 -25.31 3.47 19.63
C GLU A 182 -24.12 3.70 20.57
N ILE A 183 -23.00 3.01 20.33
CA ILE A 183 -21.76 3.21 21.13
C ILE A 183 -21.23 4.63 20.93
N ILE A 184 -21.30 5.10 19.68
CA ILE A 184 -20.93 6.43 19.23
C ILE A 184 -22.16 7.00 18.50
N PRO A 185 -22.95 7.85 19.16
CA PRO A 185 -24.09 8.51 18.52
C PRO A 185 -23.61 9.42 17.38
N LEU A 186 -24.23 9.28 16.21
CA LEU A 186 -23.94 10.08 15.02
C LEU A 186 -25.22 10.76 14.54
N SER A 187 -25.14 12.05 14.20
CA SER A 187 -26.23 12.75 13.49
C SER A 187 -26.36 12.26 12.05
N ASP A 188 -27.47 12.59 11.39
CA ASP A 188 -27.66 12.26 9.97
C ASP A 188 -26.56 12.83 9.07
N ASP A 189 -26.13 14.07 9.32
CA ASP A 189 -25.03 14.70 8.57
C ASP A 189 -23.70 13.97 8.79
N GLN A 190 -23.46 13.50 10.02
CA GLN A 190 -22.28 12.70 10.36
C GLN A 190 -22.33 11.32 9.70
N GLN A 191 -23.47 10.63 9.71
CA GLN A 191 -23.66 9.36 9.01
C GLN A 191 -23.37 9.51 7.51
N GLU A 192 -23.82 10.60 6.90
CA GLU A 192 -23.59 10.90 5.48
C GLU A 192 -22.11 11.24 5.22
N GLN A 193 -21.43 11.92 6.16
CA GLN A 193 -19.97 12.10 6.09
C GLN A 193 -19.20 10.78 6.22
N VAL A 194 -19.58 9.90 7.15
CA VAL A 194 -19.00 8.56 7.30
C VAL A 194 -19.13 7.80 5.98
N ARG A 195 -20.32 7.76 5.38
CA ARG A 195 -20.56 7.09 4.09
C ARG A 195 -19.65 7.63 2.99
N ARG A 196 -19.59 8.96 2.79
CA ARG A 196 -18.73 9.58 1.75
C ARG A 196 -17.26 9.23 1.92
N ILE A 197 -16.74 9.22 3.15
CA ILE A 197 -15.34 8.84 3.40
C ILE A 197 -15.16 7.35 3.12
N ALA A 198 -16.04 6.51 3.66
CA ALA A 198 -15.98 5.05 3.54
C ALA A 198 -16.01 4.58 2.08
N GLU A 199 -16.75 5.26 1.20
CA GLU A 199 -16.80 4.97 -0.24
C GLU A 199 -15.45 5.14 -0.96
N ASN A 200 -14.55 5.96 -0.40
CA ASN A 200 -13.29 6.34 -1.01
C ASN A 200 -12.06 5.68 -0.37
N VAL A 201 -12.25 4.85 0.66
CA VAL A 201 -11.15 4.14 1.36
C VAL A 201 -11.17 2.67 0.97
N TYR A 202 -10.03 2.16 0.52
CA TYR A 202 -9.83 0.76 0.13
C TYR A 202 -8.71 0.11 0.94
N ARG A 203 -8.68 -1.22 0.90
CA ARG A 203 -7.61 -2.05 1.50
C ARG A 203 -7.10 -3.10 0.50
N PRO A 204 -5.80 -3.42 0.50
CA PRO A 204 -5.19 -4.17 -0.61
C PRO A 204 -5.56 -5.65 -0.65
N CYS A 205 -6.34 -6.15 0.32
CA CYS A 205 -6.77 -7.54 0.36
C CYS A 205 -8.09 -7.83 -0.39
N CYS A 206 -8.86 -6.82 -0.85
CA CYS A 206 -9.98 -7.06 -1.78
C CYS A 206 -10.32 -5.80 -2.63
N GLY A 207 -11.37 -5.88 -3.47
CA GLY A 207 -11.83 -4.78 -4.31
C GLY A 207 -12.88 -3.84 -3.68
N ASN A 208 -13.33 -4.12 -2.46
CA ASN A 208 -14.40 -3.38 -1.79
C ASN A 208 -13.85 -2.13 -1.10
N SER A 209 -14.62 -1.04 -1.12
CA SER A 209 -14.36 0.12 -0.27
C SER A 209 -14.81 -0.18 1.17
N VAL A 210 -14.50 0.71 2.11
CA VAL A 210 -14.98 0.62 3.50
C VAL A 210 -16.51 0.75 3.59
N ALA A 211 -17.17 1.27 2.55
CA ALA A 211 -18.64 1.25 2.49
C ALA A 211 -19.21 -0.18 2.29
N PHE A 212 -18.39 -1.13 1.85
CA PHE A 212 -18.67 -2.57 1.91
C PHE A 212 -17.61 -3.24 2.80
N PRO A 213 -17.74 -3.12 4.14
CA PRO A 213 -16.72 -3.51 5.11
C PRO A 213 -16.64 -5.03 5.33
N ASP A 214 -16.53 -5.82 4.26
CA ASP A 214 -16.47 -7.28 4.31
C ASP A 214 -15.03 -7.82 4.48
N CYS A 215 -14.42 -7.39 5.58
CA CYS A 215 -13.33 -8.04 6.31
C CYS A 215 -13.13 -7.35 7.65
N ASN A 216 -12.27 -7.90 8.50
CA ASN A 216 -11.83 -7.26 9.74
C ASN A 216 -11.27 -5.83 9.52
N HIS A 217 -10.40 -5.62 8.53
CA HIS A 217 -9.79 -4.31 8.26
C HIS A 217 -10.80 -3.26 7.77
N GLY A 218 -11.76 -3.65 6.93
CA GLY A 218 -12.80 -2.76 6.42
C GLY A 218 -13.74 -2.35 7.54
N MET A 219 -14.15 -3.31 8.37
CA MET A 219 -15.00 -3.02 9.53
C MET A 219 -14.25 -2.21 10.61
N ALA A 220 -12.96 -2.44 10.80
CA ALA A 220 -12.12 -1.64 11.67
C ALA A 220 -11.96 -0.20 11.17
N ALA A 221 -11.70 -0.01 9.88
CA ALA A 221 -11.65 1.30 9.27
C ALA A 221 -12.99 2.04 9.41
N LEU A 222 -14.12 1.36 9.23
CA LEU A 222 -15.44 1.94 9.46
C LEU A 222 -15.60 2.42 10.91
N GLY A 223 -15.29 1.57 11.89
CA GLY A 223 -15.38 1.94 13.31
C GLY A 223 -14.50 3.16 13.67
N TYR A 224 -13.33 3.29 13.04
CA TYR A 224 -12.50 4.47 13.22
C TYR A 224 -13.09 5.72 12.56
N ILE A 225 -13.60 5.63 11.33
CA ILE A 225 -14.23 6.75 10.61
C ILE A 225 -15.40 7.29 11.43
N GLU A 226 -16.25 6.41 11.96
CA GLU A 226 -17.39 6.77 12.82
C GLU A 226 -16.93 7.54 14.06
N LEU A 227 -15.91 7.04 14.76
CA LEU A 227 -15.33 7.72 15.91
C LEU A 227 -14.77 9.09 15.56
N ALA A 228 -13.97 9.17 14.50
CA ALA A 228 -13.31 10.39 14.08
C ALA A 228 -14.30 11.47 13.61
N VAL A 229 -15.33 11.07 12.86
CA VAL A 229 -16.42 11.97 12.44
C VAL A 229 -17.24 12.44 13.64
N SER A 230 -17.56 11.57 14.60
CA SER A 230 -18.26 12.00 15.82
C SER A 230 -17.45 13.03 16.62
N SER A 231 -16.12 12.89 16.58
CA SER A 231 -15.17 13.76 17.27
C SER A 231 -14.85 15.05 16.50
N GLY A 232 -15.44 15.25 15.31
CA GLY A 232 -15.26 16.45 14.51
C GLY A 232 -13.91 16.58 13.82
N LEU A 233 -13.19 15.48 13.58
CA LEU A 233 -11.93 15.52 12.82
C LEU A 233 -12.19 15.93 11.36
N SER A 234 -11.21 16.63 10.78
CA SER A 234 -11.25 16.94 9.36
C SER A 234 -11.10 15.67 8.52
N GLU A 235 -11.74 15.66 7.34
CA GLU A 235 -11.61 14.55 6.38
C GLU A 235 -10.14 14.27 6.02
N GLU A 236 -9.32 15.32 5.87
CA GLU A 236 -7.88 15.18 5.64
C GLU A 236 -7.17 14.40 6.76
N GLN A 237 -7.49 14.71 8.03
CA GLN A 237 -6.89 14.01 9.16
C GLN A 237 -7.36 12.55 9.23
N ILE A 238 -8.64 12.29 8.94
CA ILE A 238 -9.20 10.93 8.89
C ILE A 238 -8.44 10.08 7.86
N TYR A 239 -8.20 10.61 6.65
CA TYR A 239 -7.41 9.87 5.66
C TYR A 239 -5.95 9.66 6.08
N LYS A 240 -5.31 10.62 6.77
CA LYS A 240 -3.96 10.42 7.32
C LYS A 240 -3.91 9.30 8.34
N ASP A 241 -4.86 9.28 9.27
CA ASP A 241 -4.96 8.26 10.30
C ASP A 241 -5.21 6.87 9.68
N LEU A 242 -6.14 6.77 8.73
CA LEU A 242 -6.40 5.52 7.99
C LEU A 242 -5.22 5.06 7.14
N LEU A 243 -4.45 5.98 6.55
CA LEU A 243 -3.24 5.65 5.80
C LEU A 243 -2.20 5.02 6.72
N ALA A 244 -2.01 5.59 7.91
CA ALA A 244 -1.14 5.00 8.92
C ALA A 244 -1.63 3.61 9.34
N PHE A 245 -2.91 3.45 9.65
CA PHE A 245 -3.48 2.16 10.04
C PHE A 245 -3.28 1.09 8.98
N ASN A 246 -3.65 1.37 7.73
CA ASN A 246 -3.45 0.43 6.64
C ASN A 246 -1.95 0.14 6.40
N SER A 247 -1.06 1.10 6.65
CA SER A 247 0.40 0.87 6.54
C SER A 247 0.90 -0.15 7.57
N TYR A 248 0.37 -0.14 8.80
CA TYR A 248 0.71 -1.17 9.80
C TYR A 248 -0.05 -2.49 9.61
N TRP A 249 -1.24 -2.48 9.00
CA TRP A 249 -2.00 -3.70 8.70
C TRP A 249 -1.51 -4.42 7.43
N PHE A 250 -0.96 -3.67 6.46
CA PHE A 250 -0.49 -4.19 5.17
C PHE A 250 0.93 -3.67 4.85
N PRO A 251 1.91 -3.96 5.72
CA PRO A 251 3.23 -3.32 5.69
C PRO A 251 3.92 -3.46 4.34
N THR A 252 4.00 -4.67 3.78
CA THR A 252 4.59 -4.91 2.46
C THR A 252 3.98 -4.02 1.38
N THR A 253 2.65 -3.96 1.31
CA THR A 253 1.96 -3.26 0.23
C THR A 253 2.20 -1.75 0.29
N TYR A 254 2.19 -1.16 1.49
CA TYR A 254 2.41 0.27 1.63
C TYR A 254 3.88 0.66 1.43
N VAL A 255 4.82 -0.23 1.77
CA VAL A 255 6.24 -0.05 1.41
C VAL A 255 6.43 -0.11 -0.11
N GLU A 256 5.83 -1.08 -0.79
CA GLU A 256 5.83 -1.18 -2.26
C GLU A 256 5.22 0.08 -2.91
N MET A 257 4.11 0.57 -2.37
CA MET A 257 3.45 1.79 -2.83
C MET A 257 4.33 3.02 -2.65
N ALA A 258 5.02 3.15 -1.51
CA ALA A 258 5.93 4.26 -1.29
C ALA A 258 7.14 4.23 -2.25
N VAL A 259 7.68 3.04 -2.55
CA VAL A 259 8.71 2.90 -3.60
C VAL A 259 8.16 3.29 -4.97
N TYR A 260 6.93 2.88 -5.30
CA TYR A 260 6.27 3.23 -6.55
C TYR A 260 6.13 4.74 -6.72
N PHE A 261 5.65 5.46 -5.70
CA PHE A 261 5.57 6.93 -5.73
C PHE A 261 6.95 7.60 -5.79
N SER A 262 7.95 7.05 -5.09
CA SER A 262 9.32 7.55 -5.12
C SER A 262 9.92 7.48 -6.53
N GLN A 263 9.68 6.39 -7.27
CA GLN A 263 10.08 6.27 -8.68
C GLN A 263 9.42 7.32 -9.58
N GLN A 264 8.26 7.85 -9.17
CA GLN A 264 7.55 8.95 -9.85
C GLN A 264 7.93 10.33 -9.32
N GLY A 265 8.93 10.43 -8.44
CA GLY A 265 9.42 11.69 -7.87
C GLY A 265 8.57 12.23 -6.72
N THR A 266 7.69 11.42 -6.13
CA THR A 266 6.88 11.80 -4.96
C THR A 266 7.35 11.06 -3.72
N GLU A 267 7.86 11.80 -2.74
CA GLU A 267 8.22 11.26 -1.42
C GLU A 267 6.97 10.82 -0.65
N TRP A 268 7.08 9.77 0.18
CA TRP A 268 5.96 9.19 0.93
C TRP A 268 5.17 10.23 1.73
N GLU A 269 5.87 11.14 2.41
CA GLU A 269 5.26 12.18 3.24
C GLU A 269 4.47 13.23 2.44
N LYS A 270 4.62 13.25 1.11
CA LYS A 270 3.93 14.14 0.19
C LYS A 270 2.81 13.43 -0.60
N VAL A 271 2.67 12.12 -0.46
CA VAL A 271 1.58 11.38 -1.10
C VAL A 271 0.27 11.80 -0.44
N ASP A 272 -0.72 12.17 -1.25
CA ASP A 272 -2.08 12.45 -0.77
C ASP A 272 -2.67 11.17 -0.15
N PRO A 273 -3.02 11.17 1.16
CA PRO A 273 -3.60 10.00 1.80
C PRO A 273 -4.88 9.49 1.15
N LYS A 274 -5.72 10.38 0.61
CA LYS A 274 -6.94 9.99 -0.10
C LYS A 274 -6.62 9.27 -1.41
N LEU A 275 -5.57 9.70 -2.11
CA LEU A 275 -5.07 9.03 -3.32
C LEU A 275 -4.49 7.65 -2.99
N ALA A 276 -3.62 7.59 -1.97
CA ALA A 276 -3.00 6.33 -1.54
C ALA A 276 -4.06 5.29 -1.16
N LEU A 277 -5.10 5.70 -0.43
CA LEU A 277 -6.20 4.83 0.01
C LEU A 277 -7.25 4.55 -1.06
N SER A 278 -7.15 5.17 -2.24
CA SER A 278 -8.17 5.06 -3.28
C SER A 278 -8.23 3.65 -3.91
N ASN A 279 -9.26 3.42 -4.72
CA ASN A 279 -9.38 2.20 -5.51
C ASN A 279 -8.15 1.94 -6.40
N GLU A 280 -7.55 3.00 -6.93
CA GLU A 280 -6.44 2.92 -7.89
C GLU A 280 -5.18 2.29 -7.27
N TYR A 281 -4.94 2.51 -5.99
CA TYR A 281 -3.72 2.12 -5.29
C TYR A 281 -3.95 1.07 -4.21
N SER A 282 -5.03 1.20 -3.45
CA SER A 282 -5.31 0.34 -2.30
C SER A 282 -6.39 -0.70 -2.53
N SER A 283 -7.02 -0.82 -3.70
CA SER A 283 -7.79 -2.04 -4.00
C SER A 283 -6.85 -3.22 -4.25
N ALA A 284 -7.34 -4.46 -4.18
CA ALA A 284 -6.55 -5.64 -4.55
C ALA A 284 -5.94 -5.53 -5.96
N GLN A 285 -6.66 -4.94 -6.90
CA GLN A 285 -6.18 -4.74 -8.27
C GLN A 285 -5.14 -3.62 -8.34
N GLY A 286 -5.36 -2.52 -7.59
CA GLY A 286 -4.41 -1.42 -7.47
C GLY A 286 -3.09 -1.85 -6.85
N ALA A 287 -3.16 -2.53 -5.71
CA ALA A 287 -2.02 -3.09 -5.01
C ALA A 287 -1.24 -4.07 -5.89
N GLN A 288 -1.93 -4.92 -6.66
CA GLN A 288 -1.28 -5.85 -7.58
C GLN A 288 -0.52 -5.13 -8.72
N LYS A 289 -1.06 -4.01 -9.23
CA LYS A 289 -0.38 -3.17 -10.23
C LYS A 289 0.87 -2.51 -9.65
N VAL A 290 0.75 -1.93 -8.46
CA VAL A 290 1.88 -1.36 -7.71
C VAL A 290 2.97 -2.41 -7.51
N HIS A 291 2.61 -3.58 -6.99
CA HIS A 291 3.52 -4.70 -6.78
C HIS A 291 4.28 -5.07 -8.07
N GLN A 292 3.57 -5.21 -9.20
CA GLN A 292 4.18 -5.54 -10.49
C GLN A 292 5.17 -4.47 -10.96
N ALA A 293 4.84 -3.19 -10.77
CA ALA A 293 5.69 -2.08 -11.18
C ALA A 293 7.02 -2.03 -10.38
N VAL A 294 7.01 -2.49 -9.13
CA VAL A 294 8.19 -2.44 -8.26
C VAL A 294 8.84 -3.82 -8.04
N ALA A 295 8.32 -4.90 -8.62
CA ALA A 295 8.77 -6.27 -8.35
C ALA A 295 10.26 -6.53 -8.59
N ASN A 296 10.88 -5.76 -9.50
CA ASN A 296 12.30 -5.87 -9.85
C ASN A 296 13.21 -4.97 -9.00
N VAL A 297 12.66 -4.16 -8.10
CA VAL A 297 13.45 -3.28 -7.23
C VAL A 297 14.18 -4.12 -6.16
N PRO A 298 15.51 -4.05 -6.09
CA PRO A 298 16.27 -4.77 -5.06
C PRO A 298 15.86 -4.32 -3.64
N GLY A 299 15.55 -5.29 -2.77
CA GLY A 299 15.23 -5.01 -1.37
C GLY A 299 13.75 -4.95 -1.02
N ILE A 300 12.83 -5.00 -2.00
CA ILE A 300 11.37 -5.08 -1.75
C ILE A 300 10.95 -6.43 -1.17
N LYS A 301 11.78 -7.48 -1.32
CA LYS A 301 11.49 -8.78 -0.73
C LYS A 301 11.70 -8.75 0.80
N SER A 302 10.57 -8.86 1.51
CA SER A 302 10.38 -9.20 2.92
C SER A 302 10.37 -8.06 3.95
N GLN A 303 9.17 -7.59 4.29
CA GLN A 303 8.76 -7.39 5.67
C GLN A 303 7.37 -8.02 5.83
N GLY A 304 7.28 -9.15 6.53
CA GLY A 304 6.05 -9.94 6.62
C GLY A 304 4.90 -9.20 7.29
N GLY A 305 3.73 -9.26 6.66
CA GLY A 305 2.42 -8.99 7.26
C GLY A 305 1.40 -9.86 6.53
N SER A 306 0.90 -10.89 7.21
CA SER A 306 -0.11 -11.81 6.68
C SER A 306 -1.49 -11.17 6.83
N CYS A 307 -2.39 -11.39 5.86
CA CYS A 307 -3.80 -11.01 5.95
C CYS A 307 -4.58 -11.80 7.03
N GLY A 308 -3.92 -12.63 7.83
CA GLY A 308 -4.52 -13.34 8.96
C GLY A 308 -4.32 -12.57 10.26
N ALA A 309 -5.41 -12.03 10.79
CA ALA A 309 -5.56 -11.72 12.21
C ALA A 309 -6.28 -12.89 12.89
#